data_AF-A0A929K766-F1
#
_entry.id   AF-A0A929K766-F1
#
_cell.length_a   1.000
_cell.length_b   1.000
_cell.length_c   1.000
_cell.angle_alpha   90.00
_cell.angle_beta   90.00
_cell.angle_gamma   90.00
#
_symmetry.space_group_name_H-M   'P 1'
#
loop_
_entity.id
_entity.type
_entity.pdbx_description
1 polymer ?
#
loop_
_entity_poly.entity_id
_entity_poly.type
_entity_poly.pdbx_seq_one_letter_code
_entity_poly.pdbx_strand_id
1 'polypeptide(L)' 'MDAEWSVEFLNDTAEAEFDQLPTEIKAKIVRISQLIEQVGLLSVKEPYVRHVHDKIWEIR' A
#
# COMPACT_ATOMS: atom_id res chain seq x y z
N MET A 1 22.77 3.59 3.92
CA MET A 1 21.78 3.17 2.92
C MET A 1 20.45 3.42 3.59
N ASP A 2 19.87 4.58 3.34
CA ASP A 2 18.59 4.96 3.92
C ASP A 2 17.57 3.93 3.42
N ALA A 3 16.90 3.25 4.34
CA ALA A 3 16.06 2.10 4.04
C ALA A 3 14.97 2.51 3.03
N GLU A 4 15.11 2.01 1.80
CA GLU A 4 14.12 2.11 0.74
C GLU A 4 12.90 1.30 1.20
N TRP A 5 11.72 1.92 1.21
CA TRP A 5 10.51 1.25 1.64
C TRP A 5 10.18 0.13 0.64
N SER A 6 9.81 -1.05 1.11
CA SER A 6 9.29 -2.14 0.27
C SER A 6 7.83 -2.42 0.60
N VAL A 7 7.08 -2.88 -0.40
CA VAL A 7 5.70 -3.33 -0.23
C VAL A 7 5.59 -4.80 -0.61
N GLU A 8 5.10 -5.61 0.32
CA GLU A 8 4.95 -7.06 0.17
C GLU A 8 3.55 -7.47 0.64
N PHE A 9 3.03 -8.57 0.08
CA PHE A 9 1.84 -9.21 0.62
C PHE A 9 2.19 -9.91 1.94
N LEU A 10 1.31 -9.80 2.92
CA LEU A 10 1.52 -10.43 4.24
C LEU A 10 1.57 -11.96 4.15
N ASN A 11 0.78 -12.55 3.25
CA ASN A 11 0.69 -13.99 3.00
C ASN A 11 -0.05 -14.27 1.67
N ASP A 12 -0.06 -15.54 1.27
CA ASP A 12 -0.75 -16.03 0.06
C ASP A 12 -2.26 -15.74 0.07
N THR A 13 -2.88 -15.64 1.25
CA THR A 13 -4.30 -15.28 1.36
C THR A 13 -4.54 -13.83 0.93
N ALA A 14 -3.70 -12.90 1.38
CA ALA A 14 -3.78 -11.49 1.00
C ALA A 14 -3.52 -11.28 -0.51
N GLU A 15 -2.60 -12.05 -1.10
CA GLU A 15 -2.35 -12.04 -2.54
C GLU A 15 -3.58 -12.56 -3.32
N ALA A 16 -4.16 -13.69 -2.89
CA ALA A 16 -5.36 -14.24 -3.52
C ALA A 16 -6.58 -13.31 -3.41
N GLU A 17 -6.76 -12.62 -2.28
CA GLU A 17 -7.79 -11.60 -2.10
C GLU A 17 -7.55 -10.41 -3.04
N PHE A 18 -6.30 -9.95 -3.16
CA PHE A 18 -5.93 -8.88 -4.07
C PHE A 18 -6.24 -9.25 -5.53
N ASP A 19 -5.91 -10.47 -5.96
CA ASP A 19 -6.12 -10.92 -7.33
C ASP A 19 -7.60 -10.93 -7.75
N GLN A 20 -8.51 -11.19 -6.80
CA GLN A 20 -9.95 -11.17 -7.01
C GLN A 20 -10.55 -9.77 -7.12
N LEU A 21 -9.79 -8.72 -6.76
CA LEU A 21 -10.28 -7.34 -6.87
C LEU A 21 -10.46 -6.92 -8.34
N PRO A 22 -11.40 -6.00 -8.61
CA PRO A 22 -11.52 -5.36 -9.91
C PRO A 22 -10.20 -4.71 -10.35
N THR A 23 -9.89 -4.77 -11.65
CA THR A 23 -8.65 -4.23 -12.23
C THR A 23 -8.41 -2.75 -11.86
N GLU A 24 -9.47 -1.95 -11.80
CA GLU A 24 -9.39 -0.54 -11.41
C GLU A 24 -8.87 -0.36 -9.96
N ILE A 25 -9.39 -1.17 -9.03
CA ILE A 25 -8.97 -1.15 -7.63
C ILE A 25 -7.53 -1.64 -7.51
N LYS A 26 -7.16 -2.72 -8.21
CA LYS A 26 -5.78 -3.22 -8.26
C LYS A 26 -4.80 -2.15 -8.74
N ALA A 27 -5.11 -1.47 -9.84
CA ALA A 27 -4.28 -0.41 -10.39
C ALA A 27 -4.07 0.75 -9.39
N LYS A 28 -5.12 1.10 -8.64
CA LYS A 28 -5.04 2.14 -7.61
C LYS A 28 -4.12 1.73 -6.47
N ILE A 29 -4.27 0.52 -5.94
CA ILE A 29 -3.42 -0.01 -4.86
C ILE A 29 -1.96 -0.06 -5.33
N VAL A 30 -1.69 -0.63 -6.51
CA VAL A 30 -0.32 -0.72 -7.07
C VAL A 30 0.33 0.66 -7.22
N ARG A 31 -0.42 1.65 -7.71
CA ARG A 31 0.09 3.03 -7.83
C ARG A 31 0.47 3.62 -6.47
N ILE A 32 -0.34 3.39 -5.44
CA ILE A 32 -0.07 3.91 -4.09
C ILE A 32 1.11 3.16 -3.46
N SER A 33 1.22 1.85 -3.67
CA SER A 33 2.38 1.04 -3.25
C SER A 33 3.69 1.57 -3.86
N GLN A 34 3.72 1.83 -5.17
CA GLN A 34 4.89 2.40 -5.84
C GLN A 34 5.28 3.77 -5.27
N LEU A 35 4.30 4.60 -4.90
CA LEU A 35 4.56 5.89 -4.28
C LEU A 35 5.14 5.71 -2.87
N ILE A 36 4.63 4.75 -2.10
CA ILE A 36 5.17 4.40 -0.77
C ILE A 36 6.63 3.95 -0.91
N GLU A 37 6.97 3.11 -1.88
CA GLU A 37 8.34 2.65 -2.12
C GLU A 37 9.28 3.83 -2.45
N GLN A 38 8.82 4.79 -3.28
CA GLN A 38 9.63 5.93 -3.72
C GLN A 38 9.85 7.01 -2.65
N VAL A 39 8.81 7.36 -1.87
CA VAL A 39 8.85 8.53 -0.97
C VAL A 39 8.59 8.20 0.50
N GLY A 40 8.25 6.95 0.79
CA GLY A 40 7.93 6.46 2.13
C GLY A 40 6.47 6.69 2.54
N LEU A 41 5.95 5.77 3.36
CA LEU A 41 4.55 5.75 3.82
C LEU A 41 4.10 7.06 4.47
N LEU A 42 4.97 7.65 5.31
CA LEU A 42 4.67 8.89 6.03
C LEU A 42 4.57 10.12 5.12
N SER A 43 5.07 10.03 3.88
CA SER A 43 5.04 11.10 2.89
C SER A 43 3.77 11.06 2.02
N VAL A 44 3.16 9.89 1.83
CA VAL A 44 2.02 9.69 0.91
C VAL A 44 0.73 10.34 1.44
N LYS A 45 0.47 10.25 2.76
CA LYS A 45 -0.62 10.96 3.50
C LYS A 45 -2.00 10.96 2.82
N GLU A 46 -2.92 11.78 3.33
CA GLU A 46 -4.25 11.94 2.74
C GLU A 46 -4.18 12.68 1.39
N PRO A 47 -5.01 12.32 0.40
CA PRO A 47 -6.18 11.44 0.50
C PRO A 47 -5.90 9.94 0.32
N TYR A 48 -4.67 9.55 -0.01
CA TYR A 48 -4.34 8.19 -0.48
C TYR A 48 -4.11 7.19 0.65
N VAL A 49 -3.54 7.65 1.76
CA VAL A 49 -3.23 6.82 2.93
C VAL A 49 -3.74 7.52 4.18
N ARG A 50 -4.48 6.79 5.01
CA ARG A 50 -4.99 7.28 6.29
C ARG A 50 -4.41 6.45 7.43
N HIS A 51 -3.96 7.11 8.50
CA HIS A 51 -3.58 6.41 9.74
C HIS A 51 -4.83 5.88 10.44
N VAL A 52 -4.81 4.60 10.82
CA VAL A 52 -5.93 3.94 11.51
C VAL A 52 -5.63 3.85 13.00
N HIS A 53 -4.58 3.12 13.37
CA HIS A 53 -4.16 2.92 14.76
C HIS A 53 -2.73 2.37 14.83
N ASP A 54 -1.93 2.87 15.78
CA ASP A 54 -0.54 2.42 16.01
C ASP A 54 0.27 2.30 14.70
N LYS A 55 0.68 1.09 14.30
CA LYS A 55 1.41 0.80 13.06
C LYS A 55 0.52 0.33 11.91
N ILE A 56 -0.76 0.73 11.91
CA ILE A 56 -1.74 0.35 10.89
C ILE A 56 -2.18 1.58 10.11
N TRP A 57 -2.08 1.46 8.79
CA TRP A 57 -2.52 2.45 7.80
C TRP A 57 -3.43 1.80 6.78
N GLU A 58 -4.37 2.58 6.25
CA GLU A 58 -5.33 2.16 5.22
C GLU A 58 -5.03 2.91 3.91
N ILE A 59 -4.95 2.16 2.80
CA ILE A 59 -4.96 2.72 1.44
C ILE A 59 -6.42 2.95 1.03
N ARG A 60 -6.76 4.17 0.60
CA ARG A 60 -8.13 4.58 0.25
C ARG A 60 -8.31 4.77 -1.24
#